data_AF-A0A2D4EY13-F1
#
_entry.id   AF-A0A2D4EY13-F1
#
_cell.length_a   1.000
_cell.length_b   1.000
_cell.length_c   1.000
_cell.angle_alpha   90.00
_cell.angle_beta   90.00
_cell.angle_gamma   90.00
#
_symmetry.space_group_name_H-M   'P 1'
#
loop_
_entity.id
_entity.type
_entity.pdbx_description
1 polymer ?
#
loop_
_entity_poly.entity_id
_entity_poly.type
_entity_poly.pdbx_seq_one_letter_code
_entity_poly.pdbx_strand_id
1 'polypeptide(L)'
;GYYTKKYGKLDYTSGHHSLSNRVEAWTRNVDFLLQQEGRPVAKLIGNKTYIRVMQKDWKVTEEAANWIKNKATKLSQPFALYLGLNLPHPYPSPSSGENYGASTFLTSPYWLQKVIYDAIKIPKWPPFSEMHPVDYYSTYTKNCSGQFTQEEIRNIRAHYYAMCAETDAMLGEILSALNETGLLGRTHV
;
A
#
# COMPACT_ATOMS: atom_id res chain seq x y z
N GLY A 1 -22.40 -18.57 -14.98
CA GLY A 1 -21.85 -17.77 -13.86
C GLY A 1 -20.36 -18.03 -13.74
N TYR A 2 -19.62 -17.19 -13.00
CA TYR A 2 -18.19 -17.36 -12.79
C TYR A 2 -17.89 -18.17 -11.52
N TYR A 3 -16.83 -18.99 -11.54
CA TYR A 3 -16.21 -19.49 -10.31
C TYR A 3 -15.46 -18.35 -9.63
N THR A 4 -15.92 -17.89 -8.47
CA THR A 4 -15.30 -16.75 -7.78
C THR A 4 -14.27 -17.20 -6.75
N LYS A 5 -13.09 -16.59 -6.78
CA LYS A 5 -12.04 -16.78 -5.76
C LYS A 5 -11.54 -15.41 -5.29
N LYS A 6 -11.21 -15.31 -3.99
CA LYS A 6 -10.78 -14.06 -3.36
C LYS A 6 -9.63 -14.32 -2.39
N TYR A 7 -8.61 -13.47 -2.41
CA TYR A 7 -7.45 -13.49 -1.51
C TYR A 7 -7.10 -12.08 -1.05
N GLY A 8 -6.43 -11.97 0.11
CA GLY A 8 -5.90 -10.70 0.60
C GLY A 8 -6.90 -9.88 1.42
N LYS A 9 -7.01 -8.58 1.13
CA LYS A 9 -7.92 -7.65 1.83
C LYS A 9 -9.39 -7.99 1.56
N LEU A 10 -10.05 -8.64 2.51
CA LEU A 10 -11.46 -9.04 2.40
C LEU A 10 -12.35 -8.41 3.48
N ASP A 11 -11.78 -7.64 4.40
CA ASP A 11 -12.56 -6.92 5.42
C ASP A 11 -13.42 -5.82 4.80
N TYR A 12 -14.70 -6.09 4.63
CA TYR A 12 -15.70 -5.12 4.17
C TYR A 12 -16.27 -4.26 5.31
N THR A 13 -15.93 -4.55 6.57
CA THR A 13 -16.48 -3.83 7.73
C THR A 13 -15.67 -2.58 8.07
N SER A 14 -14.35 -2.63 7.91
CA SER A 14 -13.45 -1.49 8.12
C SER A 14 -12.38 -1.32 7.05
N GLY A 15 -12.32 -2.18 6.02
CA GLY A 15 -11.26 -2.08 5.02
C GLY A 15 -9.85 -2.34 5.57
N HIS A 16 -9.74 -3.04 6.71
CA HIS A 16 -8.53 -3.15 7.52
C HIS A 16 -8.00 -1.82 8.09
N HIS A 17 -8.85 -0.80 8.24
CA HIS A 17 -8.54 0.37 9.05
C HIS A 17 -8.57 0.04 10.56
N SER A 18 -7.92 0.88 11.38
CA SER A 18 -7.97 0.77 12.84
C SER A 18 -9.42 0.88 13.34
N LEU A 19 -9.72 0.31 14.50
CA LEU A 19 -11.01 0.52 15.17
C LEU A 19 -11.29 2.03 15.35
N SER A 20 -10.23 2.81 15.60
CA SER A 20 -10.28 4.28 15.71
C SER A 20 -10.88 4.95 14.49
N ASN A 21 -10.53 4.52 13.28
CA ASN A 21 -11.06 5.11 12.04
C ASN A 21 -12.60 5.03 11.94
N ARG A 22 -13.25 4.08 12.63
CA ARG A 22 -14.72 3.99 12.67
C ARG A 22 -15.36 5.15 13.44
N VAL A 23 -14.60 5.84 14.29
CA VAL A 23 -15.01 7.01 15.07
C VAL A 23 -14.42 8.28 14.46
N GLU A 24 -13.13 8.27 14.16
CA GLU A 24 -12.40 9.44 13.63
C GLU A 24 -12.88 9.88 12.25
N ALA A 25 -13.45 8.99 11.43
CA ALA A 25 -14.07 9.38 10.18
C ALA A 25 -15.28 10.31 10.37
N TRP A 26 -15.97 10.25 11.52
CA TRP A 26 -17.10 11.11 11.86
C TRP A 26 -16.66 12.49 12.35
N THR A 27 -15.39 12.68 12.70
CA THR A 27 -14.85 13.98 13.11
C THR A 27 -14.49 14.87 11.91
N ARG A 28 -14.88 14.49 10.68
CA ARG A 28 -14.67 15.30 9.48
C ARG A 28 -15.58 16.53 9.40
N ASN A 29 -16.71 16.50 10.11
CA ASN A 29 -17.75 17.53 10.03
C ASN A 29 -17.93 18.29 11.37
N VAL A 30 -16.92 18.28 12.23
CA VAL A 30 -16.95 18.94 13.54
C VAL A 30 -15.85 20.01 13.60
N ASP A 31 -16.06 21.04 14.42
CA ASP A 31 -15.18 22.22 14.51
C ASP A 31 -13.91 21.97 15.34
N PHE A 32 -13.27 20.80 15.15
CA PHE A 32 -11.94 20.52 15.68
C PHE A 32 -11.14 19.63 14.72
N LEU A 33 -9.81 19.68 14.86
CA LEU A 33 -8.90 18.87 14.07
C LEU A 33 -8.30 17.76 14.94
N LEU A 34 -8.13 16.59 14.34
CA LEU A 34 -7.52 15.43 14.98
C LEU A 34 -6.41 14.88 14.10
N GLN A 35 -5.23 14.64 14.68
CA GLN A 35 -4.20 13.85 14.01
C GLN A 35 -4.57 12.37 14.12
N GLN A 36 -4.86 11.74 12.99
CA GLN A 36 -5.34 10.35 12.92
C GLN A 36 -4.19 9.37 12.62
N GLU A 37 -3.07 9.89 12.14
CA GLU A 37 -1.91 9.12 11.73
C GLU A 37 -0.66 9.57 12.50
N GLY A 38 0.34 8.68 12.57
CA GLY A 38 1.67 9.08 13.01
C GLY A 38 2.33 10.04 12.01
N ARG A 39 3.41 10.69 12.42
CA ARG A 39 4.25 11.46 11.47
C ARG A 39 4.79 10.49 10.40
N PRO A 40 4.65 10.79 9.10
CA PRO A 40 5.26 10.00 8.04
C PRO A 40 6.77 9.81 8.22
N VAL A 41 7.23 8.56 8.13
CA VAL A 41 8.64 8.21 8.24
C VAL A 41 9.05 7.19 7.18
N ALA A 42 10.25 7.36 6.64
CA ALA A 42 10.90 6.38 5.78
C ALA A 42 11.71 5.40 6.64
N LYS A 43 11.59 4.10 6.38
CA LYS A 43 12.32 3.07 7.13
C LYS A 43 12.84 1.96 6.21
N LEU A 44 14.14 1.69 6.30
CA LEU A 44 14.77 0.54 5.67
C LEU A 44 14.83 -0.66 6.61
N ILE A 45 14.62 -1.86 6.05
CA ILE A 45 14.83 -3.13 6.73
C ILE A 45 15.60 -4.14 5.87
N GLY A 46 16.21 -5.11 6.54
CA GLY A 46 16.95 -6.17 5.87
C GLY A 46 18.17 -5.64 5.11
N ASN A 47 18.47 -6.26 3.97
CA ASN A 47 19.64 -5.97 3.15
C ASN A 47 19.26 -6.06 1.66
N LYS A 48 20.27 -6.04 0.77
CA LYS A 48 20.08 -6.11 -0.69
C LYS A 48 19.53 -7.45 -1.20
N THR A 49 19.35 -8.47 -0.36
CA THR A 49 18.72 -9.74 -0.73
C THR A 49 17.34 -9.93 -0.09
N TYR A 50 16.88 -8.97 0.72
CA TYR A 50 15.58 -9.04 1.37
C TYR A 50 14.46 -8.55 0.44
N ILE A 51 13.88 -9.47 -0.33
CA ILE A 51 12.88 -9.17 -1.35
C ILE A 51 11.46 -9.08 -0.77
N ARG A 52 11.10 -9.93 0.19
CA ARG A 52 9.71 -10.04 0.66
C ARG A 52 9.45 -9.18 1.90
N VAL A 53 9.30 -7.87 1.70
CA VAL A 53 9.07 -6.90 2.79
C VAL A 53 7.63 -7.01 3.26
N MET A 54 6.64 -6.98 2.36
CA MET A 54 5.24 -7.19 2.72
C MET A 54 4.86 -8.66 2.67
N GLN A 55 5.31 -9.43 3.66
CA GLN A 55 5.12 -10.88 3.71
C GLN A 55 3.66 -11.33 3.57
N LYS A 56 2.70 -10.55 4.08
CA LYS A 56 1.27 -10.85 3.94
C LYS A 56 0.82 -10.81 2.48
N ASP A 57 1.27 -9.82 1.72
CA ASP A 57 0.95 -9.65 0.31
C ASP A 57 1.61 -10.73 -0.54
N TRP A 58 2.89 -11.03 -0.26
CA TRP A 58 3.59 -12.13 -0.93
C TRP A 58 2.89 -13.47 -0.71
N LYS A 59 2.50 -13.79 0.52
CA LYS A 59 1.79 -15.04 0.83
C LYS A 59 0.50 -15.17 0.02
N VAL A 60 -0.34 -14.14 0.00
CA VAL A 60 -1.63 -14.21 -0.73
C VAL A 60 -1.44 -14.21 -2.24
N THR A 61 -0.37 -13.57 -2.74
CA THR A 61 0.04 -13.63 -4.15
C THR A 61 0.46 -15.05 -4.54
N GLU A 62 1.28 -15.71 -3.73
CA GLU A 62 1.71 -17.10 -3.94
C GLU A 62 0.52 -18.06 -3.90
N GLU A 63 -0.40 -17.90 -2.96
CA GLU A 63 -1.62 -18.70 -2.87
C GLU A 63 -2.51 -18.53 -4.11
N ALA A 64 -2.66 -17.30 -4.61
CA ALA A 64 -3.41 -17.00 -5.82
C ALA A 64 -2.73 -17.58 -7.08
N ALA A 65 -1.42 -17.41 -7.23
CA ALA A 65 -0.63 -17.99 -8.31
C ALA A 65 -0.72 -19.53 -8.30
N ASN A 66 -0.59 -20.16 -7.13
CA ASN A 66 -0.73 -21.61 -6.99
C ASN A 66 -2.15 -22.09 -7.33
N TRP A 67 -3.18 -21.32 -6.99
CA TRP A 67 -4.56 -21.63 -7.37
C TRP A 67 -4.76 -21.56 -8.88
N ILE A 68 -4.20 -20.54 -9.56
CA ILE A 68 -4.20 -20.44 -11.03
C ILE A 68 -3.57 -21.69 -11.65
N LYS A 69 -2.35 -22.04 -11.21
CA LYS A 69 -1.59 -23.18 -11.74
C LYS A 69 -2.31 -24.52 -11.58
N ASN A 70 -2.94 -24.75 -10.42
CA ASN A 70 -3.38 -26.09 -10.04
C ASN A 70 -4.91 -26.33 -10.12
N LYS A 71 -5.71 -25.27 -10.06
CA LYS A 71 -7.18 -25.35 -9.97
C LYS A 71 -7.88 -24.64 -11.11
N ALA A 72 -7.47 -23.41 -11.45
CA ALA A 72 -8.14 -22.65 -12.51
C ALA A 72 -8.09 -23.37 -13.88
N THR A 73 -6.98 -24.05 -14.16
CA THR A 73 -6.78 -24.87 -15.38
C THR A 73 -7.75 -26.03 -15.52
N LYS A 74 -8.40 -26.46 -14.44
CA LYS A 74 -9.31 -27.63 -14.41
C LYS A 74 -10.78 -27.23 -14.37
N LEU A 75 -11.09 -25.93 -14.37
CA LEU A 75 -12.47 -25.46 -14.36
C LEU A 75 -13.09 -25.61 -15.75
N SER A 76 -14.30 -26.16 -15.81
CA SER A 76 -15.13 -26.18 -17.01
C SER A 76 -15.85 -24.85 -17.27
N GLN A 77 -15.94 -23.99 -16.24
CA GLN A 77 -16.59 -22.68 -16.28
C GLN A 77 -15.56 -21.55 -16.09
N PRO A 78 -15.83 -20.32 -16.57
CA PRO A 78 -14.91 -19.20 -16.37
C PRO A 78 -14.78 -18.83 -14.88
N PHE A 79 -13.70 -18.14 -14.51
CA PHE A 79 -13.45 -17.70 -13.13
C PHE A 79 -13.34 -16.18 -13.01
N ALA A 80 -13.55 -15.68 -11.79
CA ALA A 80 -13.23 -14.33 -11.38
C ALA A 80 -12.36 -14.39 -10.12
N LEU A 81 -11.14 -13.89 -10.21
CA LEU A 81 -10.17 -13.89 -9.12
C LEU A 81 -9.95 -12.46 -8.61
N TYR A 82 -10.22 -12.24 -7.33
CA TYR A 82 -9.86 -11.00 -6.63
C TYR A 82 -8.60 -11.22 -5.79
N LEU A 83 -7.60 -10.37 -5.95
CA LEU A 83 -6.39 -10.34 -5.13
C LEU A 83 -6.22 -8.93 -4.55
N GLY A 84 -6.53 -8.76 -3.27
CA GLY A 84 -6.40 -7.48 -2.57
C GLY A 84 -5.06 -7.36 -1.84
N LEU A 85 -4.15 -6.54 -2.35
CA LEU A 85 -2.86 -6.27 -1.71
C LEU A 85 -2.95 -5.10 -0.72
N ASN A 86 -2.01 -5.04 0.24
CA ASN A 86 -1.89 -3.95 1.19
C ASN A 86 -0.98 -2.84 0.66
N LEU A 87 0.13 -3.18 0.03
CA LEU A 87 1.02 -2.19 -0.59
C LEU A 87 0.30 -1.40 -1.70
N PRO A 88 0.68 -0.13 -1.92
CA PRO A 88 1.78 0.60 -1.29
C PRO A 88 1.34 1.37 -0.03
N HIS A 89 0.27 0.94 0.65
CA HIS A 89 -0.13 1.57 1.90
C HIS A 89 0.99 1.49 2.95
N PRO A 90 1.26 2.56 3.71
CA PRO A 90 2.25 2.54 4.77
C PRO A 90 1.93 1.47 5.82
N TYR A 91 2.97 1.07 6.55
CA TYR A 91 2.87 0.12 7.64
C TYR A 91 2.37 0.83 8.90
N PRO A 92 1.70 0.10 9.81
CA PRO A 92 1.30 0.64 11.09
C PRO A 92 2.50 1.22 11.85
N SER A 93 2.25 2.28 12.64
CA SER A 93 3.28 3.02 13.37
C SER A 93 3.08 2.93 14.89
N PRO A 94 3.32 1.77 15.55
CA PRO A 94 3.03 1.54 16.98
C PRO A 94 3.63 2.55 17.95
N SER A 95 4.73 3.20 17.57
CA SER A 95 5.34 4.28 18.33
C SER A 95 4.46 5.53 18.47
N SER A 96 3.30 5.59 17.82
CA SER A 96 2.38 6.75 17.81
C SER A 96 1.24 6.66 18.83
N GLY A 97 1.31 5.74 19.79
CA GLY A 97 0.30 5.55 20.85
C GLY A 97 -0.66 4.38 20.57
N GLU A 98 -1.59 4.07 21.48
CA GLU A 98 -2.41 2.83 21.46
C GLU A 98 -3.30 2.64 20.22
N ASN A 99 -3.71 3.74 19.57
CA ASN A 99 -4.58 3.74 18.38
C ASN A 99 -3.83 4.19 17.11
N TYR A 100 -2.58 3.77 16.98
CA TYR A 100 -1.72 4.19 15.89
C TYR A 100 -2.30 3.90 14.51
N GLY A 101 -2.28 4.93 13.67
CA GLY A 101 -2.44 4.80 12.23
C GLY A 101 -1.22 4.16 11.54
N ALA A 102 -1.17 4.31 10.23
CA ALA A 102 -0.12 3.79 9.38
C ALA A 102 0.63 4.91 8.67
N SER A 103 1.89 5.09 9.04
CA SER A 103 2.71 6.21 8.55
C SER A 103 4.17 5.80 8.32
N THR A 104 4.48 4.51 8.40
CA THR A 104 5.82 3.98 8.16
C THR A 104 5.94 3.47 6.73
N PHE A 105 6.68 4.20 5.88
CA PHE A 105 7.02 3.76 4.52
C PHE A 105 8.21 2.83 4.61
N LEU A 106 7.93 1.54 4.67
CA LEU A 106 8.89 0.48 4.93
C LEU A 106 9.32 -0.17 3.61
N THR A 107 10.62 -0.29 3.36
CA THR A 107 11.14 -1.03 2.21
C THR A 107 12.50 -1.65 2.53
N SER A 108 13.11 -2.33 1.56
CA SER A 108 14.47 -2.88 1.66
C SER A 108 15.41 -2.24 0.64
N PRO A 109 16.74 -2.34 0.85
CA PRO A 109 17.71 -1.91 -0.14
C PRO A 109 17.54 -2.55 -1.53
N TYR A 110 16.98 -3.77 -1.60
CA TYR A 110 16.70 -4.47 -2.86
C TYR A 110 15.68 -3.72 -3.75
N TRP A 111 14.64 -3.15 -3.14
CA TRP A 111 13.63 -2.38 -3.85
C TRP A 111 14.04 -0.93 -4.02
N LEU A 112 14.65 -0.33 -2.99
CA LEU A 112 15.05 1.07 -3.03
C LEU A 112 16.05 1.36 -4.16
N GLN A 113 16.97 0.43 -4.46
CA GLN A 113 17.90 0.58 -5.58
C GLN A 113 17.23 0.62 -6.97
N LYS A 114 15.96 0.23 -7.08
CA LYS A 114 15.18 0.34 -8.33
C LYS A 114 14.59 1.73 -8.55
N VAL A 115 14.69 2.60 -7.54
CA VAL A 115 14.17 3.97 -7.58
C VAL A 115 15.29 4.95 -7.94
N ILE A 116 15.05 5.78 -8.95
CA ILE A 116 15.98 6.84 -9.36
C ILE A 116 15.79 8.04 -8.41
N TYR A 117 16.55 8.06 -7.31
CA TYR A 117 16.38 9.02 -6.21
C TYR A 117 16.43 10.49 -6.67
N ASP A 118 17.39 10.84 -7.54
CA ASP A 118 17.59 12.21 -8.01
C ASP A 118 16.48 12.68 -8.98
N ALA A 119 15.70 11.75 -9.54
CA ALA A 119 14.53 12.09 -10.36
C ALA A 119 13.30 12.45 -9.51
N ILE A 120 13.35 12.23 -8.19
CA ILE A 120 12.22 12.48 -7.29
C ILE A 120 12.09 13.98 -7.04
N LYS A 121 11.05 14.56 -7.65
CA LYS A 121 10.64 15.93 -7.42
C LYS A 121 9.98 16.08 -6.05
N ILE A 122 10.26 17.22 -5.43
CA ILE A 122 9.59 17.67 -4.21
C ILE A 122 8.25 18.28 -4.61
N PRO A 123 7.13 17.90 -3.94
CA PRO A 123 5.84 18.52 -4.17
C PRO A 123 5.84 20.00 -3.79
N LYS A 124 5.05 20.80 -4.51
CA LYS A 124 4.74 22.16 -4.05
C LYS A 124 3.88 22.05 -2.79
N TRP A 125 4.20 22.87 -1.80
CA TRP A 125 3.49 22.89 -0.53
C TRP A 125 3.20 24.35 -0.16
N PRO A 126 1.99 24.86 -0.41
CA PRO A 126 1.66 26.24 -0.10
C PRO A 126 1.63 26.47 1.42
N PRO A 127 1.81 27.73 1.88
CA PRO A 127 1.55 28.09 3.28
C PRO A 127 0.13 27.70 3.69
N PHE A 128 -0.09 27.37 4.97
CA PHE A 128 -1.40 26.94 5.46
C PHE A 128 -2.50 27.98 5.23
N SER A 129 -2.17 29.28 5.25
CA SER A 129 -3.10 30.37 4.94
C SER A 129 -3.60 30.37 3.49
N GLU A 130 -2.91 29.69 2.59
CA GLU A 130 -3.23 29.60 1.16
C GLU A 130 -3.76 28.22 0.76
N MET A 131 -3.77 27.25 1.69
CA MET A 131 -4.31 25.92 1.43
C MET A 131 -5.83 25.96 1.27
N HIS A 132 -6.36 25.16 0.34
CA HIS A 132 -7.78 24.84 0.34
C HIS A 132 -8.14 24.13 1.67
N PRO A 133 -9.33 24.35 2.26
CA PRO A 133 -9.70 23.73 3.54
C PRO A 133 -9.52 22.20 3.58
N VAL A 134 -9.76 21.51 2.46
CA VAL A 134 -9.56 20.06 2.33
C VAL A 134 -8.08 19.66 2.42
N ASP A 135 -7.18 20.45 1.83
CA ASP A 135 -5.74 20.19 1.88
C ASP A 135 -5.18 20.45 3.27
N TYR A 136 -5.66 21.53 3.91
CA TYR A 136 -5.32 21.85 5.29
C TYR A 136 -5.79 20.74 6.25
N TYR A 137 -7.05 20.30 6.13
CA TYR A 137 -7.59 19.19 6.92
C TYR A 137 -6.81 17.89 6.70
N SER A 138 -6.52 17.55 5.43
CA SER A 138 -5.76 16.35 5.08
C SER A 138 -4.33 16.39 5.61
N THR A 139 -3.69 17.57 5.55
CA THR A 139 -2.36 17.82 6.12
C THR A 139 -2.35 17.56 7.62
N TYR A 140 -3.35 18.06 8.34
CA TYR A 140 -3.42 17.89 9.79
C TYR A 140 -3.71 16.43 10.17
N THR A 141 -4.74 15.82 9.58
CA THR A 141 -5.15 14.45 9.89
C THR A 141 -4.07 13.43 9.59
N LYS A 142 -3.29 13.62 8.53
CA LYS A 142 -2.16 12.77 8.16
C LYS A 142 -0.84 13.13 8.87
N ASN A 143 -0.90 14.05 9.84
CA ASN A 143 0.24 14.50 10.64
C ASN A 143 1.42 14.99 9.77
N CYS A 144 1.06 15.69 8.69
CA CYS A 144 1.96 16.34 7.76
C CYS A 144 2.12 17.83 8.06
N SER A 145 1.57 18.32 9.19
CA SER A 145 1.57 19.75 9.53
C SER A 145 2.88 20.26 10.16
N GLY A 146 3.77 19.35 10.57
CA GLY A 146 5.10 19.70 11.07
C GLY A 146 6.07 20.11 9.95
N GLN A 147 7.24 20.61 10.34
CA GLN A 147 8.30 20.89 9.36
C GLN A 147 8.86 19.58 8.80
N PHE A 148 9.11 19.54 7.49
CA PHE A 148 9.83 18.46 6.82
C PHE A 148 10.96 19.07 5.99
N THR A 149 12.14 18.49 6.12
CA THR A 149 13.26 18.78 5.24
C THR A 149 13.00 18.21 3.83
N GLN A 150 13.68 18.77 2.84
CA GLN A 150 13.60 18.27 1.47
C GLN A 150 14.08 16.81 1.36
N GLU A 151 15.07 16.45 2.15
CA GLU A 151 15.60 15.09 2.24
C GLU A 151 14.56 14.12 2.83
N GLU A 152 13.90 14.47 3.94
CA GLU A 152 12.82 13.65 4.52
C GLU A 152 11.71 13.38 3.51
N ILE A 153 11.24 14.44 2.82
CA ILE A 153 10.19 14.32 1.80
C ILE A 153 10.63 13.39 0.67
N ARG A 154 11.86 13.57 0.18
CA ARG A 154 12.40 12.74 -0.90
C ARG A 154 12.56 11.29 -0.46
N ASN A 155 13.04 11.03 0.75
CA ASN A 155 13.19 9.70 1.32
C ASN A 155 11.85 8.97 1.44
N ILE A 156 10.83 9.63 1.99
CA ILE A 156 9.47 9.06 2.09
C ILE A 156 8.94 8.67 0.71
N ARG A 157 9.07 9.56 -0.28
CA ARG A 157 8.64 9.29 -1.66
C ARG A 157 9.42 8.15 -2.30
N ALA A 158 10.74 8.08 -2.07
CA ALA A 158 11.56 6.99 -2.57
C ALA A 158 11.12 5.64 -2.00
N HIS A 159 10.78 5.59 -0.71
CA HIS A 159 10.28 4.38 -0.08
C HIS A 159 8.90 3.98 -0.60
N TYR A 160 8.00 4.95 -0.81
CA TYR A 160 6.71 4.70 -1.45
C TYR A 160 6.87 4.12 -2.86
N TYR A 161 7.78 4.67 -3.68
CA TYR A 161 8.06 4.12 -5.02
C TYR A 161 8.68 2.73 -4.98
N ALA A 162 9.54 2.45 -4.00
CA ALA A 162 10.10 1.13 -3.78
C ALA A 162 9.00 0.11 -3.40
N MET A 163 8.02 0.52 -2.57
CA MET A 163 6.84 -0.29 -2.25
C MET A 163 5.98 -0.56 -3.50
N CYS A 164 5.81 0.43 -4.39
CA CYS A 164 5.15 0.20 -5.68
C CYS A 164 5.91 -0.82 -6.55
N ALA A 165 7.24 -0.78 -6.56
CA ALA A 165 8.05 -1.76 -7.30
C ALA A 165 7.90 -3.18 -6.73
N GLU A 166 7.74 -3.33 -5.41
CA GLU A 166 7.41 -4.62 -4.79
C GLU A 166 6.00 -5.10 -5.20
N THR A 167 5.01 -4.20 -5.22
CA THR A 167 3.66 -4.50 -5.73
C THR A 167 3.69 -4.97 -7.19
N ASP A 168 4.46 -4.29 -8.04
CA ASP A 168 4.62 -4.64 -9.45
C ASP A 168 5.18 -6.06 -9.63
N ALA A 169 6.17 -6.45 -8.83
CA ALA A 169 6.71 -7.81 -8.85
C ALA A 169 5.65 -8.86 -8.47
N MET A 170 4.78 -8.57 -7.50
CA MET A 170 3.67 -9.46 -7.13
C MET A 170 2.63 -9.57 -8.26
N LEU A 171 2.35 -8.50 -8.99
CA LEU A 171 1.54 -8.58 -10.22
C LEU A 171 2.22 -9.45 -11.28
N GLY A 172 3.55 -9.33 -11.42
CA GLY A 172 4.37 -10.17 -12.28
C GLY A 172 4.22 -11.67 -12.00
N GLU A 173 4.13 -12.09 -10.73
CA GLU A 173 3.86 -13.49 -10.37
C GLU A 173 2.50 -13.99 -10.86
N ILE A 174 1.45 -13.15 -10.77
CA ILE A 174 0.10 -13.50 -11.24
C ILE A 174 0.07 -13.60 -12.77
N LEU A 175 0.66 -12.62 -13.47
CA LEU A 175 0.76 -12.64 -14.92
C LEU A 175 1.58 -13.84 -15.41
N SER A 176 2.68 -14.18 -14.72
CA SER A 176 3.49 -15.35 -15.03
C SER A 176 2.69 -16.64 -14.84
N ALA A 177 1.94 -16.78 -13.73
CA ALA A 177 1.09 -17.95 -13.51
C ALA A 177 -0.01 -18.10 -14.58
N LEU A 178 -0.63 -16.99 -15.01
CA LEU A 178 -1.59 -17.00 -16.11
C LEU A 178 -0.93 -17.37 -17.44
N ASN A 179 0.28 -16.87 -17.70
CA ASN A 179 1.00 -17.14 -18.95
C ASN A 179 1.45 -18.61 -19.04
N GLU A 180 2.08 -19.13 -17.98
CA GLU A 180 2.55 -20.52 -17.88
C GLU A 180 1.43 -21.55 -18.07
N THR A 181 0.19 -21.18 -17.71
CA THR A 181 -1.00 -22.04 -17.84
C THR A 181 -1.79 -21.82 -19.13
N GLY A 182 -1.35 -20.91 -20.00
CA GLY A 182 -2.10 -20.52 -21.20
C GLY A 182 -3.46 -19.89 -20.89
N LEU A 183 -3.62 -19.31 -19.69
CA LEU A 183 -4.83 -18.60 -19.28
C LEU A 183 -4.75 -17.10 -19.59
N LEU A 184 -3.55 -16.53 -19.76
CA LEU A 184 -3.37 -15.08 -19.95
C LEU A 184 -4.16 -14.53 -21.15
N GLY A 185 -4.08 -15.16 -22.32
CA GLY A 185 -4.78 -14.70 -23.53
C GLY A 185 -6.32 -14.80 -23.49
N ARG A 186 -6.88 -15.36 -22.42
CA ARG A 186 -8.34 -15.54 -22.22
C ARG A 186 -8.81 -15.05 -20.85
N THR A 187 -7.98 -14.29 -20.16
CA THR A 187 -8.29 -13.69 -18.85
C THR A 187 -8.17 -12.18 -18.99
N HIS A 188 -9.21 -11.45 -18.61
CA HIS A 188 -9.09 -10.01 -18.41
C HIS A 188 -8.45 -9.76 -17.06
N VAL A 189 -7.33 -9.03 -17.07
CA VAL A 189 -6.57 -8.62 -15.88
C VAL A 189 -6.68 -7.11 -15.73
#